data_AF-A0A6B8RUT4-F1
#
_entry.id   AF-A0A6B8RUT4-F1
#
_cell.length_a   1.000
_cell.length_b   1.000
_cell.length_c   1.000
_cell.angle_alpha   90.00
_cell.angle_beta   90.00
_cell.angle_gamma   90.00
#
_symmetry.space_group_name_H-M   'P 1'
#
loop_
_entity.id
_entity.type
_entity.pdbx_description
1 polymer ?
#
loop_
_entity_poly.entity_id
_entity_poly.type
_entity_poly.pdbx_seq_one_letter_code
_entity_poly.pdbx_strand_id
1 'polypeptide(L)'
;MMESHLSRVRPTGVLIEQTVIREVYIQLPTNEFDSTPISDVRFVPLEAITQYDFSEKFMELACKGFPDSGSYQGHKSNIGL
;
A
#
# COMPACT_ATOMS: atom_id res chain seq x y z
N MET A 1 29.62 -39.15 15.00
CA MET A 1 28.58 -40.18 15.20
C MET A 1 27.29 -39.44 15.53
N MET A 2 26.13 -39.58 14.90
CA MET A 2 25.61 -40.33 13.75
C MET A 2 24.30 -39.61 13.41
N GLU A 3 24.15 -39.00 12.23
CA GLU A 3 22.83 -38.55 11.78
C GLU A 3 22.00 -39.77 11.40
N SER A 4 20.95 -40.07 12.17
CA SER A 4 20.03 -41.16 11.85
C SER A 4 19.07 -40.71 10.75
N HIS A 5 19.50 -40.90 9.50
CA HIS A 5 18.63 -40.94 8.33
C HIS A 5 17.65 -42.11 8.45
N LEU A 6 16.44 -41.85 8.93
CA LEU A 6 15.32 -42.78 8.76
C LEU A 6 14.68 -42.51 7.40
N SER A 7 15.24 -43.10 6.35
CA SER A 7 14.55 -43.21 5.07
C SER A 7 13.43 -44.24 5.22
N ARG A 8 12.19 -43.85 4.92
CA ARG A 8 11.08 -44.78 4.73
C ARG A 8 10.64 -44.71 3.28
N VAL A 9 11.29 -45.52 2.46
CA VAL A 9 10.95 -45.69 1.04
C VAL A 9 9.80 -46.69 0.95
N ARG A 10 8.67 -46.32 0.32
CA ARG A 10 7.68 -47.28 -0.18
C ARG A 10 7.83 -47.41 -1.70
N PRO A 11 7.57 -48.61 -2.27
CA PRO A 11 7.86 -48.92 -3.66
C PRO A 11 6.66 -48.52 -4.53
N THR A 12 6.47 -47.23 -4.77
CA THR A 12 5.58 -46.79 -5.85
C THR A 12 6.03 -45.39 -6.26
N GLY A 13 6.58 -45.30 -7.47
CA GLY A 13 7.23 -44.10 -8.01
C GLY A 13 6.24 -42.97 -8.31
N VAL A 14 5.73 -42.33 -7.26
CA VAL A 14 5.06 -41.04 -7.36
C VAL A 14 5.84 -40.08 -6.47
N LEU A 15 6.61 -39.20 -7.11
CA LEU A 15 7.25 -38.07 -6.44
C LEU A 15 6.14 -37.07 -6.12
N ILE A 16 5.70 -37.08 -4.87
CA ILE A 16 4.91 -35.97 -4.32
C ILE A 16 5.90 -34.81 -4.18
N GLU A 17 5.87 -33.90 -5.16
CA GLU A 17 6.48 -32.58 -5.04
C GLU A 17 5.98 -31.99 -3.72
N GLN A 18 6.88 -31.83 -2.75
CA GLN A 18 6.55 -31.20 -1.49
C GLN A 18 6.24 -29.74 -1.80
N THR A 19 4.96 -29.38 -1.87
CA THR A 19 4.55 -27.98 -1.92
C THR A 19 4.98 -27.32 -0.63
N VAL A 20 6.12 -26.64 -0.67
CA VAL A 20 6.61 -25.80 0.43
C VAL A 20 5.67 -24.60 0.52
N ILE A 21 4.69 -24.66 1.43
CA ILE A 21 3.90 -23.50 1.81
C ILE A 21 4.84 -22.62 2.63
N ARG A 22 5.49 -21.64 1.98
CA ARG A 22 6.29 -20.64 2.68
C ARG A 22 5.33 -19.72 3.40
N GLU A 23 5.42 -19.65 4.73
CA GLU A 23 4.79 -18.58 5.47
C GLU A 23 5.37 -17.24 5.02
N VAL A 24 4.54 -16.40 4.40
CA VAL A 24 4.93 -15.05 4.01
C VAL A 24 4.71 -14.15 5.21
N TYR A 25 5.78 -13.86 5.94
CA TYR A 25 5.76 -12.85 7.00
C TYR A 25 5.84 -11.45 6.37
N ILE A 26 4.71 -10.73 6.39
CA ILE A 26 4.68 -9.30 6.06
C ILE A 26 5.11 -8.55 7.31
N GLN A 27 6.31 -7.97 7.27
CA GLN A 27 6.80 -7.05 8.30
C GLN A 27 6.31 -5.64 7.96
N LEU A 28 5.86 -4.88 8.96
CA LEU A 28 5.60 -3.46 8.76
C LEU A 28 6.92 -2.75 8.47
N PRO A 29 6.95 -1.79 7.53
CA PRO A 29 8.16 -1.03 7.25
C PRO A 29 8.61 -0.26 8.51
N THR A 30 9.90 -0.28 8.77
CA THR A 30 10.56 0.51 9.82
C THR A 30 10.93 1.88 9.25
N ASN A 31 10.89 2.92 10.10
CA ASN A 31 11.34 4.26 9.71
C ASN A 31 12.85 4.49 9.97
N GLU A 32 13.64 3.42 10.08
CA GLU A 32 15.02 3.46 10.60
C GLU A 32 16.03 4.15 9.65
N PHE A 33 15.67 4.29 8.37
CA PHE A 33 16.48 4.98 7.35
C PHE A 33 15.92 6.37 6.99
N ASP A 34 14.80 6.77 7.59
CA ASP A 34 14.21 8.08 7.36
C ASP A 34 14.85 9.09 8.32
N SER A 35 15.66 9.97 7.75
CA SER A 35 16.34 11.05 8.49
C SER A 35 15.49 12.31 8.60
N THR A 36 14.29 12.32 8.01
CA THR A 36 13.33 13.41 8.05
C THR A 36 12.19 13.07 9.01
N PRO A 37 12.31 13.40 10.32
CA PRO A 37 11.24 13.11 11.26
C PRO A 37 9.97 13.86 10.85
N ILE A 38 8.83 13.18 10.90
CA ILE A 38 7.52 13.83 10.74
C ILE A 38 7.37 14.84 11.88
N SER A 39 7.45 16.13 11.55
CA SER A 39 7.58 17.20 12.53
C SER A 39 6.23 17.69 13.06
N ASP A 40 5.18 17.66 12.24
CA ASP A 40 3.84 18.10 12.63
C ASP A 40 2.77 17.40 11.76
N VAL A 41 1.68 16.98 12.39
CA VAL A 41 0.52 16.37 11.74
C VAL A 41 -0.74 16.94 12.37
N ARG A 42 -1.68 17.37 11.52
CA ARG A 42 -2.98 17.86 11.97
C ARG A 42 -4.10 17.18 11.20
N PHE A 43 -5.08 16.67 11.94
CA PHE A 43 -6.37 16.29 11.38
C PHE A 43 -7.24 17.53 11.29
N VAL A 44 -7.56 17.94 10.07
CA VAL A 44 -8.36 19.14 9.79
C VAL A 44 -9.69 18.69 9.16
N PRO A 45 -10.85 19.15 9.66
CA PRO A 45 -12.12 18.94 9.00
C PRO A 45 -12.09 19.50 7.57
N LEU A 46 -12.66 18.78 6.60
CA LEU A 46 -12.65 19.23 5.20
C LEU A 46 -13.32 20.60 5.05
N GLU A 47 -14.34 20.88 5.83
CA GLU A 47 -15.08 22.15 5.85
C GLU A 47 -14.22 23.35 6.26
N ALA A 48 -13.09 23.11 6.92
CA ALA A 48 -12.17 24.16 7.38
C ALA A 48 -10.96 24.37 6.44
N ILE A 49 -10.85 23.59 5.35
CA ILE A 49 -9.63 23.55 4.53
C ILE A 49 -9.37 24.85 3.76
N THR A 50 -10.41 25.66 3.52
CA THR A 50 -10.30 26.98 2.89
C THR A 50 -9.51 27.98 3.73
N GLN A 51 -9.39 27.74 5.05
CA GLN A 51 -8.51 28.53 5.93
C GLN A 51 -7.02 28.30 5.67
N TYR A 52 -6.68 27.29 4.87
CA TYR A 52 -5.32 26.89 4.51
C TYR A 52 -5.05 27.12 3.01
N ASP A 53 -5.67 28.16 2.43
CA ASP A 53 -5.52 28.58 1.03
C ASP A 53 -5.99 27.57 -0.05
N PHE A 54 -6.71 26.53 0.35
CA PHE A 54 -7.42 25.68 -0.60
C PHE A 54 -8.66 26.40 -1.14
N SER A 55 -8.94 26.22 -2.43
CA SER A 55 -10.14 26.79 -3.05
C SER A 55 -11.42 26.19 -2.48
N GLU A 56 -12.50 26.99 -2.44
CA GLU A 56 -13.85 26.52 -2.10
C GLU A 56 -14.29 25.36 -3.02
N LYS A 57 -13.92 25.44 -4.31
CA LYS A 57 -14.21 24.38 -5.28
C LYS A 57 -13.58 23.04 -4.87
N PHE A 58 -12.35 23.06 -4.36
CA PHE A 58 -11.67 21.86 -3.89
C PHE A 58 -12.36 21.29 -2.63
N MET A 59 -12.67 22.15 -1.67
CA MET A 59 -13.43 21.77 -0.47
C MET A 59 -14.73 21.04 -0.83
N GLU A 60 -15.54 21.63 -1.72
CA GLU A 60 -16.80 21.01 -2.14
C GLU A 60 -16.62 19.64 -2.79
N LEU A 61 -15.60 19.49 -3.65
CA LEU A 61 -15.29 18.23 -4.31
C LEU A 61 -14.88 17.17 -3.28
N ALA A 62 -14.04 17.54 -2.31
CA ALA A 62 -13.59 16.65 -1.26
C ALA A 62 -14.76 16.21 -0.35
N CYS A 63 -15.60 17.14 0.10
CA CYS A 63 -16.78 16.82 0.92
C CYS A 63 -17.79 15.91 0.18
N LYS A 64 -17.88 16.03 -1.15
CA LYS A 64 -18.74 15.17 -1.99
C LYS A 64 -18.08 13.85 -2.42
N GLY A 65 -16.84 13.59 -1.99
CA GLY A 65 -16.12 12.37 -2.33
C GLY A 65 -15.71 12.26 -3.81
N PHE A 66 -15.45 13.39 -4.48
CA PHE A 66 -15.05 13.46 -5.89
C PHE A 66 -16.02 12.72 -6.84
N PRO A 67 -17.25 13.24 -7.06
CA PRO A 67 -18.29 12.52 -7.81
C PRO A 67 -17.91 12.17 -9.25
N ASP A 68 -17.05 12.98 -9.89
CA ASP A 68 -16.57 12.77 -11.26
C ASP A 68 -15.18 12.08 -11.31
N SER A 69 -14.85 11.28 -10.29
CA SER A 69 -13.57 10.57 -10.23
C SER A 69 -13.30 9.77 -11.51
N GLY A 70 -12.04 9.79 -11.98
CA GLY A 70 -11.64 9.17 -13.25
C GLY A 70 -11.79 10.08 -14.48
N SER A 71 -12.36 11.27 -14.34
CA SER A 71 -12.43 12.28 -15.40
C SER A 71 -11.50 13.47 -15.10
N TYR A 72 -10.69 13.89 -16.08
CA TYR A 72 -9.85 15.07 -15.95
C TYR A 72 -10.65 16.34 -16.29
N GLN A 73 -10.68 17.29 -15.36
CA GLN A 73 -11.44 18.55 -15.47
C GLN A 73 -10.55 19.81 -15.53
N GLY A 74 -9.23 19.64 -15.69
CA GLY A 74 -8.31 20.76 -15.84
C GLY A 74 -8.18 21.24 -17.28
N HIS A 75 -7.46 22.35 -17.48
CA HIS A 75 -7.21 22.87 -18.83
C HIS A 75 -6.40 21.86 -19.64
N LYS A 76 -6.77 21.64 -20.91
CA LYS A 76 -6.13 20.64 -21.79
C LYS A 76 -4.65 20.92 -22.03
N SER A 77 -4.24 22.20 -22.01
CA SER A 77 -2.81 22.57 -22.11
C SER A 77 -1.95 21.96 -21.00
N ASN A 78 -2.53 21.64 -19.85
CA ASN A 78 -1.79 21.12 -18.70
C ASN A 78 -1.50 19.62 -18.81
N ILE A 79 -2.10 18.93 -19.78
CA ILE A 79 -1.88 17.48 -20.01
C ILE A 79 -1.13 17.19 -21.31
N GLY A 80 -0.59 18.23 -21.96
CA GLY A 80 0.29 18.08 -23.12
C GLY A 80 -0.36 17.38 -24.33
N LEU A 81 -1.69 17.46 -24.45
CA LEU A 81 -2.47 17.00 -25.60
C LEU A 81 -2.69 18.13 -26.62
#